data_AF-A0A9W6WFM0-F1
#
_entry.id   AF-A0A9W6WFM0-F1
#
_cell.length_a   1.000
_cell.length_b   1.000
_cell.length_c   1.000
_cell.angle_alpha   90.00
_cell.angle_beta   90.00
_cell.angle_gamma   90.00
#
_symmetry.space_group_name_H-M   'P 1'
#
loop_
_entity.id
_entity.type
_entity.pdbx_description
1 polymer ?
#
loop_
_entity_poly.entity_id
_entity_poly.type
_entity_poly.pdbx_seq_one_letter_code
_entity_poly.pdbx_strand_id
1 'polypeptide(L)'
;MSAWNPPAFKEMALPPCHVFCQFYVNFPKDKKPELSCIMYQRSCDMGLGVPFNIASYALLTRMIAEVVDMNPGDFIHTMGDSHVYCDHVDALKEQITRVPRSFPKLKINRKINSIDGFQYEDFEIVDYNPYAPIKMKMSV
;
A
#
# COMPACT_ATOMS: atom_id res chain seq x y z
N MET A 1 9.60 -8.84 -5.85
CA MET A 1 8.37 -9.26 -6.55
C MET A 1 8.12 -8.29 -7.70
N SER A 2 7.85 -8.75 -8.93
CA SER A 2 7.59 -7.89 -10.09
C SER A 2 6.38 -8.40 -10.87
N ALA A 3 5.51 -7.47 -11.30
CA ALA A 3 4.41 -7.74 -12.23
C ALA A 3 4.77 -7.33 -13.67
N TRP A 4 5.93 -6.70 -13.89
CA TRP A 4 6.32 -6.15 -15.19
C TRP A 4 6.81 -7.24 -16.15
N ASN A 5 5.92 -7.67 -17.03
CA ASN A 5 6.18 -8.72 -18.02
C ASN A 5 5.94 -8.20 -19.46
N PRO A 6 6.95 -7.60 -20.12
CA PRO A 6 6.78 -7.00 -21.44
C PRO A 6 6.23 -7.94 -22.53
N PRO A 7 6.67 -9.21 -22.62
CA PRO A 7 6.06 -10.16 -23.55
C PRO A 7 4.54 -10.33 -23.39
N ALA A 8 4.02 -10.22 -22.16
CA ALA A 8 2.60 -10.42 -21.84
C ALA A 8 1.74 -9.15 -21.93
N PHE A 9 2.31 -7.98 -22.26
CA PHE A 9 1.55 -6.72 -22.27
C PHE A 9 0.34 -6.71 -23.21
N LYS A 10 0.42 -7.47 -24.31
CA LYS A 10 -0.69 -7.56 -25.28
C LYS A 10 -1.89 -8.34 -24.72
N GLU A 11 -1.69 -9.12 -23.67
CA GLU A 11 -2.72 -9.96 -23.03
C GLU A 11 -3.36 -9.26 -21.82
N MET A 12 -2.77 -8.18 -21.33
CA MET A 12 -3.23 -7.46 -20.14
C MET A 12 -4.28 -6.41 -20.51
N ALA A 13 -5.39 -6.37 -19.75
CA ALA A 13 -6.37 -5.29 -19.88
C ALA A 13 -5.76 -3.91 -19.54
N LEU A 14 -4.82 -3.87 -18.60
CA LEU A 14 -4.04 -2.69 -18.25
C LEU A 14 -2.64 -3.12 -17.77
N PRO A 15 -1.54 -2.54 -18.31
CA PRO A 15 -0.20 -2.81 -17.80
C PRO A 15 -0.06 -2.39 -16.32
N PRO A 16 0.69 -3.12 -15.48
CA PRO A 16 0.77 -2.87 -14.04
C PRO A 16 1.20 -1.44 -13.69
N CYS A 17 0.48 -0.78 -12.78
CA CYS A 17 0.87 0.53 -12.25
C CYS A 17 1.99 0.38 -11.20
N HIS A 18 1.79 -0.46 -10.18
CA HIS A 18 2.82 -0.87 -9.23
C HIS A 18 3.67 -1.98 -9.86
N VAL A 19 4.82 -1.58 -10.40
CA VAL A 19 5.63 -2.40 -11.31
C VAL A 19 6.31 -3.54 -10.56
N PHE A 20 6.99 -3.21 -9.46
CA PHE A 20 7.70 -4.16 -8.61
C PHE A 20 7.87 -3.62 -7.19
N CYS A 21 8.18 -4.52 -6.26
CA CYS A 21 8.71 -4.18 -4.96
C CYS A 21 9.91 -5.06 -4.59
N GLN A 22 10.76 -4.54 -3.73
CA GLN A 22 11.86 -5.24 -3.11
C GLN A 22 11.66 -5.25 -1.59
N PHE A 23 11.88 -6.41 -0.98
CA PHE A 23 11.87 -6.56 0.47
C PHE A 23 13.29 -6.55 1.01
N TYR A 24 13.46 -6.02 2.21
CA TYR A 24 14.72 -5.96 2.92
C TYR A 24 14.53 -6.41 4.37
N VAL A 25 15.41 -7.28 4.86
CA VAL A 25 15.40 -7.74 6.24
C VAL A 25 16.52 -7.05 7.01
N ASN A 26 16.15 -6.32 8.06
CA ASN A 26 17.07 -5.72 9.02
C ASN A 26 17.24 -6.65 10.23
N PHE A 27 18.48 -6.80 10.71
CA PHE A 27 18.84 -7.66 11.85
C PHE A 27 19.40 -6.84 13.02
N PRO A 28 18.54 -6.13 13.78
CA PRO A 28 18.96 -5.43 14.99
C PRO A 28 19.44 -6.42 16.08
N LYS A 29 20.46 -6.04 16.85
CA LYS A 29 21.09 -6.93 17.85
C LYS A 29 20.18 -7.40 18.98
N ASP A 30 19.23 -6.55 19.40
CA ASP A 30 18.42 -6.77 20.61
C ASP A 30 16.90 -6.76 20.33
N LYS A 31 16.49 -6.94 19.07
CA LYS A 31 15.08 -6.93 18.66
C LYS A 31 14.82 -8.02 17.61
N LYS A 32 13.54 -8.39 17.47
CA LYS A 32 13.07 -9.26 16.39
C LYS A 32 13.42 -8.62 15.02
N PRO A 33 13.85 -9.40 14.00
CA PRO A 33 14.16 -8.86 12.68
C PRO A 33 12.98 -8.08 12.09
N GLU A 34 13.30 -7.07 11.28
CA GLU A 34 12.31 -6.17 10.68
C GLU A 34 12.29 -6.33 9.16
N LEU A 35 11.09 -6.45 8.58
CA LEU A 35 10.88 -6.54 7.14
C LEU A 35 10.40 -5.19 6.59
N SER A 36 11.23 -4.55 5.79
CA SER A 36 10.89 -3.32 5.06
C SER A 36 10.57 -3.63 3.59
N CYS A 37 9.79 -2.77 2.95
CA CYS A 37 9.41 -2.88 1.55
C CYS A 37 9.62 -1.56 0.82
N ILE A 38 10.34 -1.58 -0.30
CA ILE A 38 10.36 -0.50 -1.28
C ILE A 38 9.55 -0.92 -2.51
N MET A 39 8.63 -0.07 -2.95
CA MET A 39 7.76 -0.32 -4.11
C MET A 39 7.98 0.78 -5.16
N TYR A 40 8.10 0.40 -6.44
CA TYR A 40 8.16 1.31 -7.56
C TYR A 40 6.84 1.30 -8.35
N GLN A 41 6.18 2.46 -8.42
CA GLN A 41 4.96 2.68 -9.18
C GLN A 41 5.26 3.57 -10.38
N ARG A 42 5.01 3.10 -11.61
CA ARG A 42 5.34 3.86 -12.83
C ARG A 42 4.39 5.03 -13.09
N SER A 43 3.15 4.93 -12.62
CA SER A 43 2.04 5.82 -12.94
C SER A 43 1.12 5.88 -11.72
N CYS A 44 1.04 7.06 -11.13
CA CYS A 44 0.55 7.29 -9.78
C CYS A 44 -0.57 8.32 -9.81
N ASP A 45 -1.81 7.83 -9.91
CA ASP A 45 -2.99 8.66 -9.65
C ASP A 45 -3.00 9.04 -8.17
N MET A 46 -2.66 10.29 -7.89
CA MET A 46 -2.55 10.80 -6.52
C MET A 46 -3.90 10.91 -5.82
N GLY A 47 -5.01 10.99 -6.56
CA GLY A 47 -6.34 11.15 -6.02
C GLY A 47 -6.97 9.83 -5.57
N LEU A 48 -6.93 8.81 -6.45
CA LEU A 48 -7.54 7.50 -6.16
C LEU A 48 -6.50 6.41 -5.94
N GLY A 49 -5.59 6.19 -6.88
CA GLY A 49 -4.69 5.03 -6.87
C GLY A 49 -3.73 4.98 -5.68
N VAL A 50 -2.99 6.07 -5.46
CA VAL A 50 -1.89 6.13 -4.47
C VAL A 50 -2.34 5.81 -3.05
N PRO A 51 -3.44 6.38 -2.51
CA PRO A 51 -3.93 5.99 -1.18
C PRO A 51 -4.18 4.48 -1.03
N PHE A 52 -4.76 3.84 -2.06
CA PHE A 52 -4.98 2.39 -2.07
C PHE A 52 -3.67 1.63 -2.19
N ASN A 53 -2.73 2.08 -3.02
CA ASN A 53 -1.43 1.42 -3.18
C ASN A 53 -0.58 1.48 -1.91
N ILE A 54 -0.64 2.59 -1.16
CA ILE A 54 0.02 2.72 0.16
C ILE A 54 -0.56 1.68 1.13
N ALA A 55 -1.88 1.63 1.28
CA ALA A 55 -2.53 0.69 2.19
C ALA A 55 -2.26 -0.77 1.79
N SER A 56 -2.32 -1.07 0.49
CA SER A 56 -2.11 -2.42 -0.05
C SER A 56 -0.70 -2.95 0.20
N TYR A 57 0.35 -2.17 -0.06
CA TYR A 57 1.73 -2.63 0.13
C TYR A 57 2.18 -2.57 1.60
N ALA A 58 1.64 -1.66 2.40
CA ALA A 58 1.81 -1.72 3.85
C ALA A 58 1.19 -3.00 4.41
N LEU A 59 -0.03 -3.37 3.98
CA LEU A 59 -0.68 -4.61 4.38
C LEU A 59 0.12 -5.84 3.94
N LEU A 60 0.54 -5.90 2.68
CA LEU A 60 1.36 -7.01 2.17
C LEU A 60 2.65 -7.18 2.98
N THR A 61 3.33 -6.08 3.30
CA THR A 61 4.56 -6.11 4.12
C THR A 61 4.28 -6.68 5.50
N ARG A 62 3.17 -6.26 6.14
CA ARG A 62 2.76 -6.80 7.45
C ARG A 62 2.37 -8.27 7.39
N MET A 63 1.65 -8.69 6.33
CA MET A 63 1.26 -10.10 6.13
C MET A 63 2.48 -11.00 5.97
N ILE A 64 3.45 -10.60 5.15
CA ILE A 64 4.69 -11.37 4.96
C ILE A 64 5.46 -11.42 6.27
N ALA A 65 5.65 -10.27 6.94
CA ALA A 65 6.35 -10.19 8.22
C ALA A 65 5.74 -11.12 9.28
N GLU A 66 4.41 -11.19 9.38
CA GLU A 66 3.72 -12.10 10.30
C GLU A 66 4.03 -13.57 9.99
N VAL A 67 3.95 -13.98 8.72
CA VAL A 67 4.18 -15.37 8.29
C VAL A 67 5.64 -15.80 8.49
N VAL A 68 6.59 -14.88 8.32
CA VAL A 68 8.03 -15.18 8.50
C VAL A 68 8.55 -14.85 9.90
N ASP A 69 7.65 -14.63 10.87
CA ASP A 69 7.97 -14.28 12.24
C ASP A 69 8.97 -13.10 12.35
N MET A 70 8.60 -11.97 11.76
CA MET A 70 9.32 -10.69 11.80
C MET A 70 8.40 -9.56 12.26
N ASN A 71 8.99 -8.40 12.61
CA ASN A 71 8.26 -7.15 12.76
C ASN A 71 8.15 -6.44 11.40
N PRO A 72 7.09 -5.68 11.12
CA PRO A 72 7.08 -4.79 9.97
C PRO A 72 8.02 -3.60 10.21
N GLY A 73 8.87 -3.33 9.22
CA GLY A 73 9.73 -2.14 9.17
C GLY A 73 9.07 -1.02 8.35
N ASP A 74 9.86 -0.40 7.47
CA ASP A 74 9.44 0.75 6.67
C ASP A 74 8.77 0.33 5.36
N PHE A 75 7.80 1.13 4.93
CA PHE A 75 7.29 1.11 3.57
C PHE A 75 7.74 2.37 2.82
N ILE A 76 8.49 2.18 1.74
CA ILE A 76 9.02 3.24 0.87
C ILE A 76 8.31 3.17 -0.49
N HIS A 77 7.58 4.23 -0.84
CA HIS A 77 6.86 4.33 -2.11
C HIS A 77 7.63 5.23 -3.08
N THR A 78 8.31 4.60 -4.05
CA THR A 78 8.99 5.29 -5.15
C THR A 78 8.04 5.48 -6.32
N MET A 79 7.87 6.72 -6.75
CA MET A 79 6.89 7.07 -7.79
C MET A 79 7.60 7.54 -9.07
N GLY A 80 7.08 7.11 -10.22
CA GLY A 80 7.43 7.58 -11.56
C GLY A 80 6.59 8.79 -11.95
N ASP A 81 5.76 8.64 -12.98
CA ASP A 81 4.78 9.66 -13.35
C ASP A 81 3.73 9.79 -12.23
N SER A 82 3.78 10.91 -11.50
CA SER A 82 2.87 11.22 -10.40
C SER A 82 1.98 12.37 -10.81
N HIS A 83 0.67 12.11 -10.91
CA HIS A 83 -0.27 13.04 -11.53
C HIS A 83 -1.58 13.13 -10.77
N VAL A 84 -2.32 14.19 -11.09
CA VAL A 84 -3.67 14.48 -10.61
C VAL A 84 -4.55 14.64 -11.85
N TYR A 85 -5.66 13.92 -11.91
CA TYR A 85 -6.66 14.14 -12.96
C TYR A 85 -7.33 15.51 -12.79
N CYS A 86 -7.60 16.19 -13.90
CA CYS A 86 -8.16 17.55 -13.88
C CYS A 86 -9.49 17.64 -13.12
N ASP A 87 -10.33 16.62 -13.22
CA ASP A 87 -11.63 16.54 -12.53
C ASP A 87 -11.51 16.15 -11.04
N HIS A 88 -10.30 15.88 -10.54
CA HIS A 88 -10.01 15.65 -9.11
C HIS A 88 -9.46 16.90 -8.42
N VAL A 89 -9.07 17.95 -9.16
CA VAL A 89 -8.35 19.10 -8.59
C VAL A 89 -9.14 19.79 -7.49
N ASP A 90 -10.44 20.04 -7.68
CA ASP A 90 -11.25 20.74 -6.67
C ASP A 90 -11.48 19.87 -5.42
N ALA A 91 -11.67 18.56 -5.61
CA ALA A 91 -11.76 17.59 -4.53
C ALA A 91 -10.48 17.52 -3.69
N LEU A 92 -9.32 17.52 -4.35
CA LEU A 92 -8.01 17.49 -3.69
C LEU A 92 -7.66 18.83 -3.02
N LYS A 93 -8.08 19.96 -3.60
CA LYS A 93 -7.96 21.28 -2.96
C LYS A 93 -8.74 21.32 -1.64
N GLU A 94 -9.92 20.71 -1.58
CA GLU A 94 -10.63 20.54 -0.31
C GLU A 94 -9.81 19.66 0.67
N GLN A 95 -9.29 18.53 0.20
CA GLN A 95 -8.54 17.58 1.03
C GLN A 95 -7.32 18.23 1.72
N ILE A 96 -6.53 19.03 0.99
CA ILE A 96 -5.30 19.64 1.52
C ILE A 96 -5.57 20.73 2.58
N THR A 97 -6.81 21.18 2.74
CA THR A 97 -7.19 22.07 3.87
C THR A 97 -7.41 21.33 5.19
N ARG A 98 -7.56 20.00 5.14
CA ARG A 98 -7.84 19.17 6.31
C ARG A 98 -6.54 18.84 7.05
N VAL A 99 -6.49 19.15 8.34
CA VAL A 99 -5.33 18.79 9.19
C VAL A 99 -5.26 17.27 9.36
N PRO A 100 -4.16 16.59 8.98
CA PRO A 100 -4.02 15.15 9.15
C PRO A 100 -4.19 14.72 10.61
N ARG A 101 -4.90 13.60 10.82
CA ARG A 101 -5.03 12.94 12.13
C ARG A 101 -4.02 11.80 12.21
N SER A 102 -3.78 11.29 13.42
CA SER A 102 -2.93 10.12 13.63
C SER A 102 -3.39 8.94 12.77
N PHE A 103 -2.44 8.17 12.23
CA PHE A 103 -2.75 6.94 11.52
C PHE A 103 -3.41 5.92 12.45
N PRO A 104 -4.27 5.04 11.91
CA PRO A 104 -4.80 3.91 12.66
C PRO A 104 -3.71 2.87 12.94
N LYS A 105 -4.05 1.86 13.74
CA LYS A 105 -3.22 0.69 13.97
C LYS A 105 -3.86 -0.52 13.32
N LEU A 106 -3.07 -1.34 12.63
CA LEU A 106 -3.50 -2.65 12.14
C LEU A 106 -3.10 -3.73 13.15
N LYS A 107 -4.08 -4.54 13.58
CA LYS A 107 -3.87 -5.80 14.30
C LYS A 107 -4.19 -6.98 13.39
N ILE A 108 -3.42 -8.06 13.56
CA ILE A 108 -3.69 -9.36 12.96
C ILE A 108 -4.06 -10.28 14.12
N ASN A 109 -5.32 -10.72 14.17
CA ASN A 109 -5.92 -11.34 15.36
C ASN A 109 -5.64 -12.84 15.46
N ARG A 110 -5.13 -13.45 14.39
CA ARG A 110 -4.84 -14.87 14.31
C ARG A 110 -3.41 -15.08 13.85
N LYS A 111 -2.70 -16.03 14.47
CA LYS A 111 -1.40 -16.48 13.97
C LYS A 111 -1.61 -17.30 12.70
N ILE A 112 -0.94 -16.92 11.62
CA ILE A 112 -1.07 -17.55 10.30
C ILE A 112 0.32 -18.00 9.81
N ASN A 113 0.40 -19.24 9.34
CA ASN A 113 1.67 -19.87 8.93
C ASN A 113 1.84 -19.94 7.39
N SER A 114 0.90 -19.40 6.62
CA SER A 114 0.95 -19.35 5.15
C SER A 114 0.37 -18.02 4.66
N ILE A 115 1.01 -17.42 3.65
CA ILE A 115 0.56 -16.15 3.07
C ILE A 115 -0.85 -16.24 2.45
N ASP A 116 -1.24 -17.42 1.97
CA ASP A 116 -2.57 -17.67 1.39
C ASP A 116 -3.63 -17.97 2.45
N GLY A 117 -3.24 -18.05 3.73
CA GLY A 117 -4.13 -18.40 4.84
C GLY A 117 -4.90 -17.24 5.46
N PHE A 118 -4.62 -15.99 5.06
CA PHE A 118 -5.30 -14.79 5.57
C PHE A 118 -6.73 -14.68 5.05
N GLN A 119 -7.64 -14.29 5.93
CA GLN A 119 -9.03 -13.95 5.64
C GLN A 119 -9.30 -12.51 6.08
N TYR A 120 -10.38 -11.91 5.59
CA TYR A 120 -10.74 -10.53 5.90
C TYR A 120 -10.91 -10.30 7.41
N GLU A 121 -11.50 -11.27 8.11
CA GLU A 121 -11.82 -11.21 9.53
C GLU A 121 -10.58 -11.28 10.43
N ASP A 122 -9.41 -11.66 9.88
CA ASP A 122 -8.16 -11.69 10.62
C ASP A 122 -7.58 -10.28 10.88
N PHE A 123 -8.07 -9.27 10.14
CA PHE A 123 -7.56 -7.91 10.19
C PHE A 123 -8.50 -6.99 10.97
N GLU A 124 -7.95 -6.31 11.99
CA GLU A 124 -8.66 -5.28 12.73
C GLU A 124 -7.93 -3.95 12.60
N ILE A 125 -8.63 -2.93 12.08
CA ILE A 125 -8.14 -1.56 12.02
C ILE A 125 -8.69 -0.81 13.24
N VAL A 126 -7.79 -0.40 14.12
CA VAL A 126 -8.12 0.29 15.38
C VAL A 126 -7.77 1.78 15.24
N ASP A 127 -8.58 2.64 15.87
CA ASP A 127 -8.40 4.09 15.91
C ASP A 127 -8.45 4.78 14.53
N TYR A 128 -9.16 4.20 13.55
CA TYR A 128 -9.37 4.83 12.24
C TYR A 128 -10.49 5.87 12.30
N ASN A 129 -10.11 7.14 12.44
CA ASN A 129 -11.03 8.27 12.50
C ASN A 129 -10.77 9.27 11.34
N PRO A 130 -11.07 8.91 10.08
CA PRO A 130 -10.87 9.80 8.93
C PRO A 130 -11.87 10.96 8.92
N TYR A 131 -11.62 11.95 8.06
CA TYR A 131 -12.66 12.91 7.67
C TYR A 131 -13.71 12.25 6.77
N ALA A 132 -14.81 12.96 6.49
CA ALA A 132 -15.82 12.50 5.55
C ALA A 132 -15.21 12.15 4.18
N PRO A 133 -15.71 11.11 3.50
CA PRO A 133 -15.20 10.69 2.21
C PRO A 133 -15.32 11.81 1.17
N ILE A 134 -14.29 11.96 0.33
CA ILE A 134 -14.30 12.85 -0.84
C ILE A 134 -14.54 11.98 -2.07
N LYS A 135 -15.57 12.30 -2.85
CA LYS A 135 -15.90 11.54 -4.06
C LYS A 135 -15.04 12.03 -5.22
N MET A 136 -14.29 11.10 -5.82
CA MET A 136 -13.54 11.31 -7.06
C MET A 136 -13.95 10.22 -8.06
N LYS A 137 -14.09 10.58 -9.33
CA LYS A 137 -14.50 9.65 -10.39
C LYS A 137 -13.28 8.94 -10.96
N MET A 138 -13.40 7.66 -11.25
CA MET A 138 -12.34 6.95 -11.97
C MET A 138 -12.34 7.41 -13.44
N SER A 139 -11.15 7.75 -13.95
CA SER A 139 -10.95 7.98 -15.38
C SER A 139 -10.77 6.63 -16.08
N VAL A 140 -11.59 6.37 -17.10
CA VAL A 140 -11.53 5.17 -17.94
C VAL A 140 -10.59 5.42 -19.12
#